data_AF-A0A1W6B9E6-F1
#
_entry.id   AF-A0A1W6B9E6-F1
#
_cell.length_a   1.000
_cell.length_b   1.000
_cell.length_c   1.000
_cell.angle_alpha   90.00
_cell.angle_beta   90.00
_cell.angle_gamma   90.00
#
_symmetry.space_group_name_H-M   'P 1'
#
loop_
_entity.id
_entity.type
_entity.pdbx_description
1 polymer ?
#
loop_
_entity_poly.entity_id
_entity_poly.type
_entity_poly.pdbx_seq_one_letter_code
_entity_poly.pdbx_strand_id
1 'polypeptide(L)'
;MRKTQAGCYIPFPNESYQVEPLDRKGKHFSMDAKALYLTWTHSKIFVNYAGEQAGESHTTMELPRDPDFLRLMAKKLEELASSI
;
A
#
# COMPACT_ATOMS: atom_id res chain seq x y z
N MET A 1 20.83 11.03 10.67
CA MET A 1 20.30 11.32 9.32
C MET A 1 19.37 10.17 8.92
N ARG A 2 18.06 10.43 8.80
CA ARG A 2 17.07 9.42 8.39
C ARG A 2 17.40 9.00 6.95
N LYS A 3 17.78 7.74 6.74
CA LYS A 3 17.77 7.14 5.39
C LYS A 3 16.31 7.17 4.94
N THR A 4 15.93 8.13 4.09
CA THR A 4 14.65 8.09 3.38
C THR A 4 14.67 6.83 2.54
N GLN A 5 14.05 5.78 3.05
CA GLN A 5 13.85 4.55 2.31
C GLN A 5 13.10 4.94 1.03
N ALA A 6 13.70 4.66 -0.13
CA ALA A 6 13.06 4.94 -1.40
C ALA A 6 11.70 4.22 -1.42
N GLY A 7 10.64 4.97 -1.69
CA GLY A 7 9.26 4.49 -1.65
C GLY A 7 8.46 5.10 -2.79
N CYS A 8 7.42 4.38 -3.22
CA CYS A 8 6.46 4.82 -4.21
C CYS A 8 5.15 5.17 -3.50
N TYR A 9 4.69 6.42 -3.68
CA TYR A 9 3.46 6.93 -3.10
C TYR A 9 2.39 6.97 -4.19
N ILE A 10 1.32 6.19 -4.03
CA ILE A 10 0.18 6.12 -4.95
C ILE A 10 -1.02 6.77 -4.26
N PRO A 11 -1.33 8.05 -4.55
CA PRO A 11 -2.48 8.72 -3.96
C PRO A 11 -3.79 8.08 -4.41
N PHE A 12 -4.79 8.10 -3.53
CA PHE A 12 -6.15 7.74 -3.93
C PHE A 12 -6.80 8.89 -4.73
N PRO A 13 -7.65 8.60 -5.73
CA PRO A 13 -8.20 9.62 -6.63
C PRO A 13 -8.97 10.74 -5.93
N ASN A 14 -9.69 10.43 -4.86
CA ASN A 14 -10.48 11.39 -4.08
C ASN A 14 -9.76 11.89 -2.82
N GLU A 15 -8.42 11.76 -2.78
CA GLU A 15 -7.57 12.13 -1.63
C GLU A 15 -7.94 11.43 -0.31
N SER A 16 -8.77 10.40 -0.36
CA SER A 16 -9.40 9.78 0.81
C SER A 16 -10.03 8.46 0.40
N TYR A 17 -9.79 7.43 1.20
CA TYR A 17 -10.44 6.14 1.10
C TYR A 17 -10.59 5.55 2.51
N GLN A 18 -11.83 5.28 2.91
CA GLN A 18 -12.13 4.68 4.21
C GLN A 18 -11.76 3.21 4.20
N VAL A 19 -10.92 2.80 5.15
CA VAL A 19 -10.41 1.43 5.28
C VAL A 19 -10.55 0.93 6.71
N GLU A 20 -10.55 -0.39 6.87
CA GLU A 20 -10.64 -1.07 8.17
C GLU A 20 -9.44 -1.99 8.43
N PRO A 21 -8.21 -1.45 8.55
CA PRO A 21 -7.03 -2.25 8.87
C PRO A 21 -7.06 -2.79 10.30
N LEU A 22 -6.12 -3.69 10.60
CA LEU A 22 -5.88 -4.20 11.94
C LEU A 22 -4.93 -3.27 12.71
N ASP A 23 -5.26 -2.99 13.98
CA ASP A 23 -4.37 -2.33 14.93
C ASP A 23 -3.32 -3.30 15.49
N ARG A 24 -2.45 -2.80 16.39
CA ARG A 24 -1.42 -3.62 17.07
C ARG A 24 -1.99 -4.80 17.87
N LYS A 25 -3.24 -4.72 18.29
CA LYS A 25 -3.95 -5.76 19.06
C LYS A 25 -4.74 -6.70 18.15
N GLY A 26 -4.65 -6.55 16.83
CA GLY A 26 -5.41 -7.34 15.87
C GLY A 26 -6.90 -6.99 15.80
N LYS A 27 -7.28 -5.78 16.23
CA LYS A 27 -8.67 -5.28 16.12
C LYS A 27 -8.80 -4.40 14.89
N HIS A 28 -9.93 -4.52 14.20
CA HIS A 28 -10.27 -3.58 13.14
C HIS A 28 -10.56 -2.19 13.72
N PHE A 29 -10.11 -1.16 13.02
CA PHE A 29 -10.47 0.23 13.29
C PHE A 29 -10.68 0.97 11.97
N SER A 30 -11.55 1.98 11.97
CA SER A 30 -11.79 2.82 10.79
C SER A 30 -10.67 3.84 10.66
N MET A 31 -10.13 3.98 9.45
CA MET A 31 -9.09 4.93 9.11
C MET A 31 -9.38 5.59 7.75
N ASP A 32 -9.15 6.90 7.67
CA ASP A 32 -9.12 7.63 6.41
C ASP A 32 -7.71 7.54 5.78
N ALA A 33 -7.53 6.63 4.83
CA ALA A 33 -6.27 6.49 4.12
C ALA A 33 -6.21 7.47 2.93
N LYS A 34 -5.04 8.05 2.71
CA LYS A 34 -4.78 9.04 1.65
C LYS A 34 -4.10 8.44 0.42
N ALA A 35 -3.36 7.37 0.63
CA ALA A 35 -2.59 6.70 -0.40
C ALA A 35 -2.22 5.26 -0.01
N LEU A 36 -1.69 4.53 -1.00
CA LEU A 36 -0.81 3.40 -0.76
C LEU A 36 0.64 3.86 -0.80
N TYR A 37 1.43 3.46 0.19
CA TYR A 37 2.87 3.69 0.26
C TYR A 37 3.62 2.37 0.16
N LEU A 38 4.33 2.21 -0.96
CA LEU A 38 5.11 1.03 -1.28
C LEU A 38 6.57 1.30 -0.91
N THR A 39 7.16 0.43 -0.11
CA THR A 39 8.60 0.42 0.17
C THR A 39 9.17 -0.93 -0.20
N TRP A 40 10.50 -1.05 -0.35
CA TRP A 40 11.10 -2.32 -0.74
C TRP A 40 12.43 -2.59 -0.06
N THR A 41 12.74 -3.89 0.06
CA THR A 41 14.07 -4.42 0.42
C THR A 41 14.68 -5.10 -0.79
N HIS A 42 15.76 -5.88 -0.64
CA HIS A 42 16.36 -6.61 -1.75
C HIS A 42 15.45 -7.71 -2.33
N SER A 43 14.48 -8.22 -1.56
CA SER A 43 13.65 -9.38 -1.95
C SER A 43 12.15 -9.11 -1.97
N LYS A 44 11.66 -8.11 -1.25
CA LYS A 44 10.22 -7.90 -1.05
C LYS A 44 9.83 -6.44 -1.23
N ILE A 45 8.57 -6.24 -1.62
CA ILE A 45 7.87 -4.96 -1.58
C ILE A 45 6.84 -5.04 -0.45
N PHE A 46 6.75 -3.98 0.33
CA PHE A 46 5.77 -3.81 1.40
C PHE A 46 4.80 -2.73 0.99
N VAL A 47 3.52 -3.05 0.95
CA VAL A 47 2.43 -2.12 0.68
C VAL A 47 1.74 -1.79 2.00
N ASN A 48 1.70 -0.50 2.33
CA ASN A 48 1.01 0.01 3.51
C ASN A 48 0.07 1.14 3.10
N TYR A 49 -0.96 1.40 3.91
CA TYR A 49 -1.70 2.65 3.80
C TYR A 49 -0.81 3.82 4.26
N ALA A 50 -1.11 5.02 3.76
CA ALA A 50 -0.52 6.28 4.23
C ALA A 50 -1.61 7.30 4.57
N GLY A 51 -1.36 8.14 5.58
CA GLY A 51 -2.33 9.07 6.15
C GLY A 51 -2.04 9.37 7.62
N GLU A 52 -2.86 10.22 8.25
CA GLU A 52 -2.65 10.69 9.64
C GLU A 52 -2.64 9.54 10.66
N GLN A 53 -3.43 8.50 10.43
CA GLN A 53 -3.53 7.31 11.30
C GLN A 53 -2.80 6.07 10.73
N ALA A 54 -2.06 6.22 9.63
CA ALA A 54 -1.40 5.07 8.99
C ALA A 54 -0.34 4.39 9.89
N GLY A 55 0.22 5.12 10.85
CA GLY A 55 1.14 4.55 11.85
C GLY A 55 0.46 3.62 12.87
N GLU A 56 -0.88 3.63 12.95
CA GLU A 56 -1.67 2.75 13.82
C GLU A 56 -2.09 1.46 13.10
N SER A 57 -2.02 1.45 11.76
CA SER A 57 -2.28 0.28 10.93
C SER A 57 -1.10 -0.68 11.00
N HIS A 58 -1.37 -1.90 11.46
CA HIS A 58 -0.45 -3.04 11.43
C HIS A 58 -0.76 -4.00 10.28
N THR A 59 -1.65 -3.62 9.38
CA THR A 59 -1.87 -4.34 8.12
C THR A 59 -0.79 -3.95 7.11
N THR A 60 0.04 -4.93 6.73
CA THR A 60 1.02 -4.81 5.64
C THR A 60 0.84 -5.96 4.67
N MET A 61 0.79 -5.66 3.38
CA MET A 61 0.82 -6.67 2.33
C MET A 61 2.25 -6.81 1.80
N GLU A 62 2.74 -8.04 1.67
CA GLU A 62 4.03 -8.33 1.05
C GLU A 62 3.83 -8.77 -0.40
N LEU A 63 4.65 -8.25 -1.30
CA LEU A 63 4.70 -8.62 -2.71
C LEU A 63 6.13 -9.06 -3.10
N PRO A 64 6.28 -9.98 -4.06
CA PRO A 64 7.58 -10.29 -4.67
C PRO A 64 8.20 -9.05 -5.33
N ARG A 65 9.50 -8.82 -5.08
CA ARG A 65 10.28 -7.81 -5.83
C ARG A 65 10.83 -8.40 -7.13
N ASP A 66 9.94 -8.93 -7.95
CA ASP A 66 10.27 -9.49 -9.26
C ASP A 66 9.73 -8.56 -10.37
N PRO A 67 10.57 -8.07 -11.30
CA PRO A 67 10.11 -7.15 -12.34
C PRO A 67 9.01 -7.70 -13.25
N ASP A 68 9.04 -9.00 -13.56
CA ASP A 68 8.06 -9.62 -14.45
C ASP A 68 6.72 -9.80 -13.74
N PHE A 69 6.75 -10.19 -12.45
CA PHE A 69 5.57 -10.16 -11.59
C PHE A 69 4.94 -8.77 -11.54
N LEU A 70 5.73 -7.71 -11.34
CA LEU A 70 5.21 -6.34 -11.24
C LEU A 70 4.59 -5.86 -12.55
N ARG A 71 5.20 -6.17 -13.70
CA ARG A 71 4.62 -5.86 -15.02
C ARG A 71 3.32 -6.61 -15.25
N LEU A 72 3.26 -7.89 -14.88
CA LEU A 72 2.05 -8.70 -14.98
C LEU A 72 0.94 -8.15 -14.06
N MET A 73 1.28 -7.79 -12.83
CA MET A 73 0.34 -7.19 -11.88
C MET A 73 -0.21 -5.87 -12.42
N ALA A 74 0.64 -4.99 -12.94
CA ALA A 74 0.20 -3.73 -13.56
C ALA A 74 -0.76 -3.97 -14.72
N LYS A 75 -0.45 -4.92 -15.62
CA LYS A 75 -1.36 -5.30 -16.71
C LYS A 75 -2.71 -5.80 -16.20
N LYS A 76 -2.72 -6.63 -15.15
CA LYS A 76 -3.97 -7.15 -14.55
C LYS A 76 -4.80 -6.08 -13.86
N LEU A 77 -4.15 -5.08 -13.24
CA LEU A 77 -4.83 -3.92 -12.68
C LEU A 77 -5.46 -3.05 -13.77
N GLU A 78 -4.78 -2.86 -14.91
CA GLU A 78 -5.31 -2.13 -16.08
C GLU A 78 -6.54 -2.84 -16.68
N GLU A 79 -6.45 -4.17 -16.83
CA GLU A 79 -7.57 -5.00 -17.30
C GLU A 79 -8.77 -4.90 -16.34
N LEU A 80 -8.53 -4.93 -15.03
CA LEU A 80 -9.58 -4.75 -14.02
C LEU A 80 -10.19 -3.35 -14.08
N ALA A 81 -9.35 -2.31 -14.18
CA ALA A 81 -9.80 -0.92 -14.28
C ALA A 81 -10.66 -0.66 -15.53
N SER A 82 -10.38 -1.35 -16.64
CA SER A 82 -11.18 -1.26 -17.86
C SER A 82 -12.53 -1.99 -17.77
N SER A 83 -12.72 -2.82 -16.74
CA SER A 83 -13.93 -3.64 -16.55
C SER A 83 -14.92 -3.08 -15.53
N ILE A 84 -14.54 -2.02 -14.80
CA ILE A 84 -15.36 -1.30 -13.82
C ILE A 84 -15.83 0.03 -14.39
#